data_AF-A0A101JXZ9-F1
#
_entry.id   AF-A0A101JXZ9-F1
#
_cell.length_a   1.000
_cell.length_b   1.000
_cell.length_c   1.000
_cell.angle_alpha   90.00
_cell.angle_beta   90.00
_cell.angle_gamma   90.00
#
_symmetry.space_group_name_H-M   'P 1'
#
loop_
_entity.id
_entity.type
_entity.pdbx_description
1 polymer ?
#
loop_
_entity_poly.entity_id
_entity_poly.type
_entity_poly.pdbx_seq_one_letter_code
_entity_poly.pdbx_strand_id
1 'polypeptide(L)'
;MQIIDFVPLPDPGGSTARTVARFSLSFPDMKLSGFRLRLRPNGTFIVAAPATDGMRVANFKPDLFRQINSAAEAAYRGLYASDRNCA
;
A
#
# COMPACT_ATOMS: atom_id res chain seq x y z
N MET A 1 7.83 10.19 -7.83
CA MET A 1 6.57 9.61 -7.32
C MET A 1 6.78 9.31 -5.85
N GLN A 2 5.85 9.73 -5.01
CA GLN A 2 5.94 9.61 -3.55
C GLN A 2 4.64 9.03 -2.99
N ILE A 3 4.76 8.31 -1.87
CA ILE A 3 3.61 7.86 -1.10
C ILE A 3 3.24 8.94 -0.10
N ILE A 4 1.96 9.31 -0.09
CA ILE A 4 1.40 10.34 0.78
C ILE A 4 0.09 9.82 1.41
N ASP A 5 -0.40 10.50 2.44
CA ASP A 5 -1.62 10.15 3.20
C ASP A 5 -1.64 8.68 3.63
N PHE A 6 -0.51 8.17 4.11
CA PHE A 6 -0.38 6.78 4.50
C PHE A 6 -1.08 6.54 5.85
N VAL A 7 -2.12 5.73 5.85
CA VAL A 7 -2.92 5.38 7.02
C VAL A 7 -2.80 3.88 7.27
N PRO A 8 -2.08 3.44 8.31
CA PRO A 8 -2.10 2.04 8.71
C PRO A 8 -3.50 1.65 9.20
N LEU A 9 -3.89 0.41 8.93
CA LEU A 9 -5.12 -0.17 9.44
C LEU A 9 -4.76 -1.30 10.41
N PRO A 10 -5.54 -1.50 11.48
CA PRO A 10 -5.35 -2.64 12.36
C PRO A 10 -5.48 -3.92 11.54
N ASP A 11 -4.55 -4.85 11.77
CA ASP A 11 -4.57 -6.14 11.10
C ASP A 11 -5.77 -6.96 11.61
N PRO A 12 -6.78 -7.26 10.76
CA PRO A 12 -7.95 -8.01 11.19
C PRO A 12 -7.66 -9.50 11.46
N GLY A 13 -6.44 -9.98 11.18
CA GLY A 13 -6.12 -11.40 11.21
C GLY A 13 -6.80 -12.20 10.10
N GLY A 14 -6.46 -13.49 9.98
CA GLY A 14 -7.13 -14.43 9.07
C GLY A 14 -6.32 -14.94 7.87
N SER A 15 -6.93 -15.88 7.14
CA SER A 15 -6.26 -16.74 6.15
C SER A 15 -6.17 -16.17 4.72
N THR A 16 -6.62 -14.94 4.47
CA THR A 16 -6.62 -14.32 3.13
C THR A 16 -5.83 -13.02 3.09
N ALA A 17 -5.53 -12.52 1.88
CA ALA A 17 -4.80 -11.27 1.70
C ALA A 17 -5.63 -10.08 2.21
N ARG A 18 -5.18 -9.46 3.30
CA ARG A 18 -5.92 -8.43 4.05
C ARG A 18 -5.32 -7.04 3.86
N THR A 19 -6.16 -6.01 3.88
CA THR A 19 -5.66 -4.63 3.74
C THR A 19 -5.12 -4.15 5.08
N VAL A 20 -3.85 -3.76 5.10
CA VAL A 20 -3.15 -3.31 6.30
C VAL A 20 -2.79 -1.82 6.26
N ALA A 21 -2.93 -1.18 5.10
CA ALA A 21 -2.85 0.28 5.01
C ALA A 21 -3.62 0.82 3.80
N ARG A 22 -4.00 2.09 3.88
CA ARG A 22 -4.49 2.90 2.76
C ARG A 22 -3.50 4.02 2.50
N PHE A 23 -3.35 4.41 1.24
CA PHE A 23 -2.45 5.52 0.88
C PHE A 23 -2.85 6.14 -0.45
N SER A 24 -2.20 7.26 -0.76
CA SER A 24 -2.27 7.94 -2.04
C SER A 24 -0.89 8.06 -2.67
N LEU A 25 -0.84 8.20 -3.99
CA LEU A 25 0.38 8.44 -4.75
C LEU A 25 0.40 9.89 -5.23
N SER A 26 1.53 10.57 -4.99
CA SER A 26 1.84 11.87 -5.55
C SER A 26 2.81 11.72 -6.74
N PHE A 27 2.41 12.27 -7.87
CA PHE A 27 3.23 12.49 -9.06
C PHE A 27 3.43 14.00 -9.23
N PRO A 28 4.37 14.46 -10.08
CA PRO A 28 4.65 15.90 -10.24
C PRO A 28 3.40 16.74 -10.49
N ASP A 29 2.48 16.25 -11.32
CA ASP A 29 1.30 17.02 -11.77
C ASP A 29 -0.05 16.39 -11.37
N MET A 30 -0.04 15.32 -10.55
CA MET A 30 -1.28 14.66 -10.17
C MET A 30 -1.18 13.86 -8.86
N LYS A 31 -2.34 13.63 -8.25
CA LYS A 31 -2.51 12.74 -7.10
C LYS A 31 -3.49 11.62 -7.44
N LEU A 32 -3.12 10.39 -7.13
CA LEU A 32 -4.01 9.24 -7.26
C LEU A 32 -4.30 8.66 -5.86
N SER A 33 -5.58 8.70 -5.47
CA SER A 33 -6.04 8.28 -4.14
C SER A 33 -6.69 6.89 -4.17
N GLY A 34 -6.81 6.26 -3.01
CA GLY A 34 -7.57 5.01 -2.85
C GLY A 34 -6.74 3.74 -3.04
N PHE A 35 -5.41 3.83 -2.93
CA PHE A 35 -4.55 2.65 -2.93
C PHE A 35 -4.63 1.92 -1.60
N ARG A 36 -4.46 0.60 -1.67
CA ARG A 36 -4.46 -0.28 -0.51
C ARG A 36 -3.19 -1.11 -0.50
N LEU A 37 -2.51 -1.17 0.62
CA LEU A 37 -1.45 -2.15 0.86
C LEU A 37 -2.08 -3.39 1.47
N ARG A 38 -1.85 -4.56 0.86
CA ARG A 38 -2.37 -5.83 1.35
C ARG A 38 -1.24 -6.73 1.83
N LEU A 39 -1.41 -7.30 3.01
CA LEU A 39 -0.56 -8.35 3.56
C LEU A 39 -1.13 -9.72 3.15
N ARG A 40 -0.33 -10.53 2.46
CA ARG A 40 -0.67 -11.90 2.12
C ARG A 40 -0.39 -12.84 3.29
N PRO A 41 -1.02 -14.03 3.34
CA PRO A 41 -0.78 -15.03 4.39
C PRO A 41 0.68 -15.47 4.51
N ASN A 42 1.44 -15.43 3.41
CA ASN A 42 2.87 -15.75 3.38
C ASN A 42 3.78 -14.60 3.88
N GLY A 43 3.22 -13.52 4.43
CA GLY A 43 3.98 -12.37 4.94
C GLY A 43 4.43 -11.37 3.87
N THR A 44 4.10 -11.59 2.59
CA THR A 44 4.45 -10.66 1.50
C THR A 44 3.43 -9.56 1.33
N PHE A 45 3.86 -8.40 0.86
CA PHE A 45 2.98 -7.26 0.59
C PHE A 45 2.64 -7.15 -0.91
N ILE A 46 1.40 -6.75 -1.18
CA ILE A 46 0.94 -6.38 -2.52
C ILE A 46 0.07 -5.13 -2.50
N VAL A 47 0.39 -4.17 -3.35
CA VAL A 47 -0.44 -3.00 -3.60
C VAL A 47 -1.65 -3.38 -4.45
N ALA A 48 -2.83 -2.98 -4.01
CA ALA A 48 -4.05 -3.00 -4.80
C ALA A 48 -4.39 -1.58 -5.26
N ALA A 49 -4.41 -1.39 -6.58
CA ALA A 49 -4.85 -0.16 -7.21
C ALA A 49 -6.33 0.13 -6.89
N PRO A 50 -6.76 1.40 -6.96
CA PRO A 50 -8.17 1.76 -6.84
C PRO A 50 -8.99 1.02 -7.90
N ALA A 51 -10.20 0.60 -7.51
CA ALA A 51 -11.12 -0.09 -8.39
C ALA A 51 -12.53 0.43 -8.17
N THR A 52 -13.29 0.58 -9.25
CA THR A 52 -14.73 0.89 -9.24
C THR A 52 -15.46 -0.19 -10.04
N ASP A 53 -16.63 -0.60 -9.59
CA ASP A 53 -17.49 -1.54 -10.32
C ASP A 53 -16.77 -2.83 -10.77
N GLY A 54 -15.86 -3.32 -9.92
CA GLY A 54 -15.04 -4.51 -10.18
C GLY A 54 -13.85 -4.29 -11.13
N MET A 55 -13.67 -3.10 -11.68
CA MET A 55 -12.60 -2.76 -12.62
C MET A 55 -11.54 -1.86 -11.98
N ARG A 56 -10.25 -2.15 -12.27
CA ARG A 56 -9.15 -1.27 -11.85
C ARG A 56 -9.19 0.03 -12.65
N VAL A 57 -9.21 1.16 -11.95
CA VAL A 57 -9.26 2.48 -12.57
C VAL A 57 -7.88 3.09 -12.81
N ALA A 58 -6.83 2.49 -12.24
CA ALA A 58 -5.45 2.86 -12.49
C ALA A 58 -4.62 1.64 -12.88
N ASN A 59 -3.96 1.73 -14.03
CA ASN A 59 -3.08 0.69 -14.56
C ASN A 59 -1.68 1.28 -14.75
N PHE A 60 -0.66 0.54 -14.31
CA PHE A 60 0.73 0.97 -14.36
C PHE A 60 1.55 -0.06 -15.12
N LYS A 61 2.62 0.39 -15.78
CA LYS A 61 3.63 -0.51 -16.34
C LYS A 61 4.24 -1.37 -15.21
N PRO A 62 4.66 -2.62 -15.50
CA PRO A 62 5.20 -3.52 -14.48
C PRO A 62 6.33 -2.92 -13.63
N ASP A 63 7.24 -2.17 -14.24
CA ASP A 63 8.35 -1.51 -13.53
C ASP A 63 7.86 -0.49 -12.50
N LEU A 64 6.93 0.38 -12.90
CA LEU A 64 6.36 1.38 -12.01
C LEU A 64 5.53 0.73 -10.90
N PHE A 65 4.80 -0.34 -11.21
CA PHE A 65 4.06 -1.09 -10.20
C PHE A 65 5.00 -1.71 -9.15
N ARG A 66 6.14 -2.27 -9.56
CA ARG A 66 7.17 -2.78 -8.63
C ARG A 66 7.72 -1.66 -7.73
N GLN A 67 8.00 -0.49 -8.29
CA GLN A 67 8.46 0.67 -7.51
C GLN A 67 7.42 1.12 -6.49
N ILE A 68 6.15 1.22 -6.88
CA ILE A 68 5.04 1.54 -5.98
C ILE A 68 4.93 0.52 -4.85
N ASN A 69 5.02 -0.77 -5.17
CA ASN A 69 4.92 -1.84 -4.18
C ASN A 69 6.07 -1.77 -3.16
N SER A 70 7.30 -1.60 -3.63
CA SER A 70 8.48 -1.47 -2.78
C SER A 70 8.40 -0.24 -1.88
N ALA A 71 7.98 0.92 -2.43
CA ALA A 71 7.81 2.14 -1.65
C ALA A 71 6.73 1.98 -0.56
N ALA A 72 5.61 1.32 -0.88
CA ALA A 72 4.51 1.13 0.07
C ALA A 72 4.88 0.16 1.19
N GLU A 73 5.59 -0.91 0.85
CA GLU A 73 6.15 -1.83 1.83
C GLU A 73 7.16 -1.13 2.75
N ALA A 74 8.08 -0.33 2.19
CA ALA A 74 9.06 0.41 2.98
C ALA A 74 8.39 1.42 3.94
N ALA A 75 7.38 2.15 3.46
CA ALA A 75 6.60 3.07 4.29
C ALA A 75 5.89 2.35 5.44
N TYR A 76 5.26 1.21 5.15
CA TYR A 76 4.62 0.38 6.18
C TYR A 76 5.63 -0.11 7.21
N ARG A 77 6.73 -0.73 6.77
CA ARG A 77 7.76 -1.27 7.67
C ARG A 77 8.41 -0.19 8.52
N GLY A 78 8.61 1.02 7.97
CA GLY A 78 9.17 2.16 8.70
C GLY A 78 8.32 2.59 9.90
N LEU A 79 6.98 2.52 9.77
CA LEU A 79 6.07 2.79 10.88
C LEU A 79 6.23 1.75 12.01
N TYR A 80 6.19 0.45 11.68
CA TYR A 80 6.34 -0.60 12.69
C TYR A 80 7.76 -0.71 13.27
N ALA A 81 8.79 -0.30 12.53
CA ALA A 81 10.14 -0.20 13.08
C ALA A 81 10.23 0.92 14.13
N SER A 82 9.50 2.02 13.92
CA SER A 82 9.41 3.13 14.88
C SER A 82 8.60 2.74 16.11
N ASP A 83 7.51 1.99 15.94
CA ASP A 83 6.70 1.48 17.07
C ASP A 83 7.49 0.53 17.99
N ARG A 84 8.41 -0.28 17.45
CA ARG A 84 9.26 -1.19 18.25
C ARG A 84 10.30 -0.47 19.11
N ASN A 85 10.66 0.76 18.76
CA ASN A 85 11.59 1.58 19.53
C ASN A 85 10.89 2.45 20.59
N CYS A 86 9.57 2.31 20.75
CA CYS A 86 8.77 3.08 21.71
C CYS A 86 8.38 2.27 22.96
N ALA A 87 9.11 1.19 23.26
CA ALA A 87 8.94 0.33 24.43
C ALA A 87 10.13 0.42 25.39
#